data_AF-A0AAJ4NMW2-F1
#
_entry.id   AF-A0AAJ4NMW2-F1
#
_cell.length_a   1.000
_cell.length_b   1.000
_cell.length_c   1.000
_cell.angle_alpha   90.00
_cell.angle_beta   90.00
_cell.angle_gamma   90.00
#
_symmetry.space_group_name_H-M   'P 1'
#
loop_
_entity.id
_entity.type
_entity.pdbx_description
1 polymer ?
#
loop_
_entity_poly.entity_id
_entity_poly.type
_entity_poly.pdbx_seq_one_letter_code
_entity_poly.pdbx_strand_id
1 'polypeptide(L)'
;MEKVAVIGSGISGLAISYLLKEKYDITLYEKNNYYGGHARTLEVNSTPVDTGFIVFNYHTYYHLSRLFKHLNVPVAESNMSFGVSIKNGKFEYGSSSIKSLFAQWSNIFRPSYYKMIKDILKFNKISRQHLENNTLDENISLAEYLESINVGNCFKDYYLLAMGACIWSTPLEKMYDFPALSFIRFFDNHGLLTTTKPVQWYTVKGGSKVYVDKIITQLKSANVKFAPQATNVTRTHKTLITDINNNTIEYDKVIFACHSNEVLELLGDADSDEKKLISAIKYQPNSVILHTDASIMPKRKAAWSSWNYLSAETKDKRDVVSLSYWMNNLQPLDTNIDYFVTVNPDQKPDPQKIINEHTFDHPVFDKKAIQAQKDFDKIQGLNNTYYCGAYLRYGFHEDGILSAVNVANKLGIKTPW
;
A
#
# COMPACT_ATOMS: atom_id res chain seq x y z
N MET A 1 21.71 0.69 28.92
CA MET A 1 20.80 1.11 27.85
C MET A 1 19.52 0.30 28.02
N GLU A 2 18.33 0.90 27.93
CA GLU A 2 17.08 0.12 27.98
C GLU A 2 17.02 -0.85 26.78
N LYS A 3 16.54 -2.07 27.00
CA LYS A 3 16.33 -3.10 25.99
C LYS A 3 14.96 -2.95 25.33
N VAL A 4 14.93 -2.87 24.01
CA VAL A 4 13.69 -2.74 23.24
C VAL A 4 13.58 -3.89 22.24
N ALA A 5 12.44 -4.56 22.26
CA ALA A 5 12.09 -5.49 21.20
C ALA A 5 11.22 -4.80 20.15
N VAL A 6 11.56 -5.00 18.88
CA VAL A 6 10.75 -4.59 17.74
C VAL A 6 10.29 -5.85 17.01
N ILE A 7 8.99 -6.07 16.88
CA ILE A 7 8.43 -7.27 16.26
C ILE A 7 7.91 -6.92 14.87
N GLY A 8 8.54 -7.48 13.83
CA GLY A 8 8.26 -7.22 12.42
C GLY A 8 9.28 -6.26 11.80
N SER A 9 9.84 -6.64 10.65
CA SER A 9 10.86 -5.86 9.94
C SER A 9 10.34 -5.22 8.63
N GLY A 10 9.04 -4.93 8.56
CA GLY A 10 8.50 -4.05 7.53
C GLY A 10 9.03 -2.62 7.66
N ILE A 11 8.61 -1.72 6.77
CA ILE A 11 9.03 -0.30 6.79
C ILE A 11 8.89 0.36 8.17
N SER A 12 7.80 0.08 8.91
CA SER A 12 7.60 0.59 10.27
C SER A 12 8.67 0.10 11.24
N GLY A 13 8.95 -1.21 11.24
CA GLY A 13 9.92 -1.85 12.13
C GLY A 13 11.36 -1.44 11.83
N LEU A 14 11.70 -1.34 10.55
CA LEU A 14 12.99 -0.83 10.10
C LEU A 14 13.17 0.64 10.48
N ALA A 15 12.16 1.48 10.26
CA ALA A 15 12.22 2.89 10.59
C ALA A 15 12.34 3.13 12.11
N ILE A 16 11.53 2.46 12.93
CA ILE A 16 11.62 2.63 14.39
C ILE A 16 12.96 2.10 14.92
N SER A 17 13.41 0.94 14.44
CA SER A 17 14.72 0.41 14.83
C SER A 17 15.84 1.37 14.46
N TYR A 18 15.76 2.01 13.29
CA TYR A 18 16.74 2.99 12.84
C TYR A 18 16.78 4.23 13.72
N LEU A 19 15.61 4.74 14.11
CA LEU A 19 15.50 5.92 14.97
C LEU A 19 15.98 5.65 16.39
N LEU A 20 15.75 4.43 16.91
CA LEU A 20 16.07 4.07 18.29
C LEU A 20 17.51 3.59 18.49
N LYS A 21 18.24 3.21 17.43
CA LYS A 21 19.50 2.44 17.48
C LYS A 21 20.62 3.03 18.35
N GLU A 22 20.66 4.37 18.51
CA GLU A 22 21.71 5.05 19.28
C GLU A 22 21.39 5.13 20.79
N LYS A 23 20.13 4.90 21.19
CA LYS A 23 19.66 5.11 22.58
C LYS A 23 19.16 3.83 23.26
N TYR A 24 18.87 2.77 22.49
CA TYR A 24 18.28 1.52 22.99
C TYR A 24 19.06 0.27 22.52
N ASP A 25 19.16 -0.75 23.38
CA ASP A 25 19.66 -2.08 22.98
C ASP A 25 18.52 -2.83 22.28
N ILE A 26 18.54 -2.83 20.95
CA ILE A 26 17.41 -3.28 20.14
C ILE A 26 17.58 -4.74 19.73
N THR A 27 16.50 -5.51 19.85
CA THR A 27 16.33 -6.77 19.11
C THR A 27 15.18 -6.64 18.12
N LEU A 28 15.46 -6.83 16.83
CA LEU A 28 14.48 -6.85 15.75
C LEU A 28 14.11 -8.30 15.41
N TYR A 29 12.86 -8.66 15.65
CA TYR A 29 12.30 -9.98 15.34
C TYR A 29 11.65 -9.97 13.95
N GLU A 30 11.95 -10.97 13.13
CA GLU A 30 11.35 -11.15 11.80
C GLU A 30 10.96 -12.61 11.56
N LYS A 31 9.75 -12.83 11.03
CA LYS A 31 9.23 -14.18 10.78
C LYS A 31 9.73 -14.77 9.46
N ASN A 32 10.04 -13.93 8.49
CA ASN A 32 10.54 -14.33 7.19
C ASN A 32 12.06 -14.55 7.21
N ASN A 33 12.59 -15.17 6.15
CA ASN A 33 14.03 -15.26 5.91
C ASN A 33 14.61 -14.01 5.19
N TYR A 34 13.85 -12.92 5.12
CA TYR A 34 14.22 -11.66 4.52
C TYR A 34 13.63 -10.49 5.32
N TYR A 35 14.22 -9.30 5.18
CA TYR A 35 13.74 -8.07 5.82
C TYR A 35 13.00 -7.19 4.82
N GLY A 36 12.15 -6.28 5.32
CA GLY A 36 11.40 -5.31 4.50
C GLY A 36 9.92 -5.61 4.33
N GLY A 37 9.49 -6.85 4.57
CA GLY A 37 8.09 -7.27 4.45
C GLY A 37 7.52 -6.98 3.05
N HIS A 38 6.57 -6.04 2.95
CA HIS A 38 6.01 -5.61 1.67
C HIS A 38 7.03 -4.93 0.72
N ALA A 39 8.18 -4.48 1.22
CA ALA A 39 9.29 -4.03 0.38
C ALA A 39 10.06 -5.24 -0.15
N ARG A 40 9.58 -5.78 -1.27
CA ARG A 40 10.04 -7.05 -1.83
C ARG A 40 10.47 -6.88 -3.28
N THR A 41 11.75 -7.13 -3.52
CA THR A 41 12.37 -7.17 -4.85
C THR A 41 12.81 -8.59 -5.16
N LEU A 42 12.46 -9.10 -6.34
CA LEU A 42 12.97 -10.36 -6.88
C LEU A 42 14.02 -10.09 -7.96
N GLU A 43 15.12 -10.83 -7.91
CA GLU A 43 16.12 -10.84 -8.98
C GLU A 43 15.76 -11.88 -10.03
N VAL A 44 15.25 -11.44 -11.17
CA VAL A 44 14.88 -12.32 -12.29
C VAL A 44 15.85 -12.07 -13.44
N ASN A 45 16.73 -13.03 -13.73
CA ASN A 45 17.79 -12.87 -14.74
C ASN A 45 18.59 -11.57 -14.53
N SER A 46 18.99 -11.29 -13.29
CA SER A 46 19.69 -10.06 -12.87
C SER A 46 18.88 -8.76 -13.03
N THR A 47 17.57 -8.85 -13.28
CA THR A 47 16.64 -7.72 -13.28
C THR A 47 15.92 -7.65 -11.92
N PRO A 48 16.07 -6.55 -11.17
CA PRO A 48 15.38 -6.36 -9.89
C PRO A 48 13.93 -5.90 -10.13
N VAL A 49 12.97 -6.80 -9.96
CA VAL A 49 11.53 -6.51 -10.12
C VAL A 49 10.87 -6.42 -8.75
N ASP A 50 10.26 -5.28 -8.43
CA ASP A 50 9.47 -5.14 -7.20
C ASP A 50 8.11 -5.83 -7.33
N THR A 51 7.71 -6.57 -6.30
CA THR A 51 6.43 -7.31 -6.28
C THR A 51 5.51 -6.87 -5.13
N GLY A 52 5.88 -5.84 -4.39
CA GLY A 52 5.07 -5.29 -3.28
C GLY A 52 5.07 -3.77 -3.34
N PHE A 53 5.97 -3.12 -2.62
CA PHE A 53 6.20 -1.69 -2.78
C PHE A 53 6.97 -1.37 -4.05
N ILE A 54 6.38 -0.55 -4.91
CA ILE A 54 6.96 -0.20 -6.22
C ILE A 54 7.28 1.29 -6.30
N VAL A 55 6.39 2.16 -5.81
CA VAL A 55 6.43 3.60 -6.10
C VAL A 55 6.15 4.50 -4.90
N PHE A 56 6.63 5.74 -4.99
CA PHE A 56 6.35 6.85 -4.08
C PHE A 56 6.33 8.18 -4.84
N ASN A 57 5.99 9.27 -4.15
CA ASN A 57 6.15 10.62 -4.69
C ASN A 57 6.53 11.62 -3.58
N TYR A 58 7.17 12.74 -3.94
CA TYR A 58 7.62 13.73 -2.95
C TYR A 58 6.50 14.56 -2.31
N HIS A 59 5.27 14.49 -2.84
CA HIS A 59 4.14 15.27 -2.34
C HIS A 59 3.45 14.58 -1.16
N THR A 60 3.16 13.29 -1.26
CA THR A 60 2.45 12.52 -0.23
C THR A 60 3.36 11.69 0.67
N TYR A 61 4.62 11.48 0.30
CA TYR A 61 5.58 10.67 1.09
C TYR A 61 6.65 11.57 1.75
N TYR A 62 6.28 12.25 2.83
CA TYR A 62 7.13 13.22 3.51
C TYR A 62 8.35 12.56 4.18
N HIS A 63 8.14 11.55 5.02
CA HIS A 63 9.21 10.91 5.78
C HIS A 63 9.98 9.92 4.92
N LEU A 64 9.32 9.14 4.06
CA LEU A 64 9.99 8.14 3.23
C LEU A 64 11.00 8.80 2.28
N SER A 65 10.60 9.88 1.60
CA SER A 65 11.49 10.58 0.68
C SER A 65 12.68 11.23 1.37
N ARG A 66 12.50 11.74 2.60
CA ARG A 66 13.59 12.28 3.42
C ARG A 66 14.51 11.20 3.96
N LEU A 67 13.98 10.04 4.36
CA LEU A 67 14.78 8.87 4.71
C LEU A 67 15.63 8.42 3.51
N PHE A 68 15.04 8.37 2.31
CA PHE A 68 15.76 8.02 1.08
C PHE A 68 16.88 9.01 0.80
N LYS A 69 16.62 10.31 0.93
CA LYS A 69 17.66 11.34 0.82
C LYS A 69 18.75 11.16 1.88
N HIS A 70 18.37 10.94 3.14
CA HIS A 70 19.29 10.75 4.26
C HIS A 70 20.23 9.54 4.06
N LEU A 71 19.70 8.44 3.51
CA LEU A 71 20.45 7.21 3.24
C LEU A 71 21.10 7.16 1.84
N ASN A 72 20.98 8.25 1.06
CA ASN A 72 21.41 8.30 -0.33
C ASN A 72 20.87 7.11 -1.15
N VAL A 73 19.56 6.85 -1.06
CA VAL A 73 18.86 5.83 -1.84
C VAL A 73 18.65 6.37 -3.26
N PRO A 74 19.12 5.66 -4.30
CA PRO A 74 18.93 6.10 -5.68
C PRO A 74 17.47 5.92 -6.09
N VAL A 75 16.91 6.93 -6.74
CA VAL A 75 15.51 6.94 -7.21
C VAL A 75 15.47 7.28 -8.69
N ALA A 76 14.41 6.83 -9.37
CA ALA A 76 14.15 7.10 -10.77
C ALA A 76 12.69 7.52 -10.96
N GLU A 77 12.41 8.28 -12.02
CA GLU A 77 11.03 8.62 -12.39
C GLU A 77 10.26 7.35 -12.76
N SER A 78 8.98 7.34 -12.39
CA SER A 78 8.05 6.24 -12.65
C SER A 78 6.79 6.78 -13.32
N ASN A 79 6.29 6.04 -14.31
CA ASN A 79 5.01 6.34 -14.93
C ASN A 79 3.88 5.72 -14.10
N MET A 80 2.80 6.46 -13.84
CA MET A 80 1.63 5.96 -13.07
C MET A 80 0.33 5.95 -13.89
N SER A 81 0.43 5.71 -15.20
CA SER A 81 -0.74 5.62 -16.07
C SER A 81 -1.67 4.47 -15.69
N PHE A 82 -2.97 4.68 -15.86
CA PHE A 82 -4.03 3.75 -15.51
C PHE A 82 -4.73 3.25 -16.78
N GLY A 83 -4.99 1.94 -16.83
CA GLY A 83 -5.63 1.25 -17.94
C GLY A 83 -6.82 0.42 -17.48
N VAL A 84 -7.78 0.21 -18.37
CA VAL A 84 -8.98 -0.58 -18.10
C VAL A 84 -9.23 -1.54 -19.26
N SER A 85 -9.50 -2.81 -18.96
CA SER A 85 -10.04 -3.78 -19.92
C SER A 85 -11.22 -4.53 -19.33
N ILE A 86 -12.38 -4.37 -19.98
CA ILE A 86 -13.66 -4.95 -19.55
C ILE A 86 -14.13 -5.97 -20.58
N LYS A 87 -14.66 -7.07 -20.06
CA LYS A 87 -15.21 -8.20 -20.80
C LYS A 87 -14.25 -8.71 -21.88
N ASN A 88 -13.02 -9.01 -21.46
CA ASN A 88 -11.95 -9.52 -22.31
C ASN A 88 -11.74 -8.63 -23.56
N GLY A 89 -11.68 -7.30 -23.36
CA GLY A 89 -11.38 -6.32 -24.41
C GLY A 89 -12.56 -5.78 -25.21
N LYS A 90 -13.82 -5.98 -24.76
CA LYS A 90 -14.99 -5.31 -25.37
C LYS A 90 -15.02 -3.80 -25.12
N PHE A 91 -14.36 -3.37 -24.04
CA PHE A 91 -14.12 -1.96 -23.73
C PHE A 91 -12.72 -1.80 -23.13
N GLU A 92 -11.88 -1.02 -23.79
CA GLU A 92 -10.52 -0.72 -23.34
C GLU A 92 -10.16 0.75 -23.54
N TYR A 93 -9.41 1.30 -22.59
CA TYR A 93 -8.70 2.57 -22.72
C TYR A 93 -7.52 2.61 -21.75
N GLY A 94 -6.56 3.50 -22.01
CA GLY A 94 -5.47 3.84 -21.09
C GLY A 94 -5.31 5.35 -20.93
N SER A 95 -4.60 5.79 -19.91
CA SER A 95 -4.43 7.22 -19.58
C SER A 95 -3.06 7.81 -19.91
N SER A 96 -2.13 7.03 -20.49
CA SER A 96 -0.77 7.49 -20.78
C SER A 96 -0.67 8.51 -21.92
N SER A 97 -1.65 8.56 -22.83
CA SER A 97 -1.69 9.50 -23.96
C SER A 97 -3.09 9.56 -24.58
N ILE A 98 -3.33 10.50 -25.51
CA ILE A 98 -4.57 10.52 -26.33
C ILE A 98 -4.70 9.22 -27.15
N LYS A 99 -3.59 8.70 -27.68
CA LYS A 99 -3.55 7.43 -28.42
C LYS A 99 -4.02 6.27 -27.52
N SER A 100 -3.65 6.29 -26.25
CA SER A 100 -4.07 5.29 -25.27
C SER A 100 -5.51 5.48 -24.82
N LEU A 101 -5.97 6.73 -24.69
CA LEU A 101 -7.36 7.05 -24.38
C LEU A 101 -8.30 6.56 -25.48
N PHE A 102 -7.87 6.59 -26.74
CA PHE A 102 -8.63 6.03 -27.87
C PHE A 102 -8.00 4.75 -28.42
N ALA A 103 -7.32 3.97 -27.56
CA ALA A 103 -6.69 2.70 -27.95
C ALA A 103 -7.67 1.76 -28.65
N GLN A 104 -8.94 1.77 -28.21
CA GLN A 104 -10.05 1.15 -28.91
C GLN A 104 -10.78 2.19 -29.77
N TRP A 105 -10.53 2.18 -31.08
CA TRP A 105 -11.13 3.11 -32.06
C TRP A 105 -12.66 3.13 -32.03
N SER A 106 -13.33 2.00 -31.74
CA SER A 106 -14.80 1.96 -31.64
C SER A 106 -15.37 2.78 -30.47
N ASN A 107 -14.55 3.20 -29.51
CA ASN A 107 -14.96 4.14 -28.47
C ASN A 107 -15.25 5.55 -29.02
N ILE A 108 -14.70 5.91 -30.20
CA ILE A 108 -15.00 7.19 -30.88
C ILE A 108 -16.47 7.29 -31.29
N PHE A 109 -17.13 6.15 -31.51
CA PHE A 109 -18.54 6.09 -31.87
C PHE A 109 -19.44 5.76 -30.68
N ARG A 110 -18.92 5.83 -29.44
CA ARG A 110 -19.63 5.40 -28.23
C ARG A 110 -20.03 6.62 -27.38
N PRO A 111 -21.30 7.08 -27.41
CA PRO A 111 -21.74 8.25 -26.64
C PRO A 111 -21.50 8.13 -25.12
N SER A 112 -21.65 6.93 -24.56
CA SER A 112 -21.38 6.67 -23.14
C SER A 112 -19.90 6.87 -22.76
N TYR A 113 -18.98 6.75 -23.72
CA TYR A 113 -17.55 7.00 -23.50
C TYR A 113 -17.25 8.50 -23.35
N TYR A 114 -17.81 9.34 -24.21
CA TYR A 114 -17.69 10.79 -24.06
C TYR A 114 -18.40 11.30 -22.81
N LYS A 115 -19.55 10.71 -22.44
CA LYS A 115 -20.20 11.01 -21.16
C LYS A 115 -19.28 10.67 -19.98
N MET A 116 -18.60 9.52 -20.02
CA MET A 116 -17.60 9.15 -19.01
C MET A 116 -16.50 10.20 -18.90
N ILE A 117 -15.89 10.61 -20.01
CA ILE A 117 -14.83 11.64 -20.01
C ILE A 117 -15.35 12.96 -19.43
N LYS A 118 -16.56 13.38 -19.80
CA LYS A 118 -17.19 14.59 -19.24
C LYS A 118 -17.43 14.44 -17.73
N ASP A 119 -17.86 13.28 -17.28
CA ASP A 119 -18.09 12.99 -15.86
C ASP A 119 -16.78 12.97 -15.06
N ILE A 120 -15.65 12.51 -15.64
CA ILE A 120 -14.30 12.64 -15.02
C ILE A 120 -13.99 14.11 -14.77
N LEU A 121 -14.11 14.97 -15.79
CA LEU A 121 -13.83 16.40 -15.66
C LEU A 121 -14.78 17.08 -14.66
N LYS A 122 -16.05 16.69 -14.66
CA LYS A 122 -17.07 17.18 -13.72
C LYS A 122 -16.74 16.79 -12.28
N PHE A 123 -16.46 15.51 -12.02
CA PHE A 123 -16.06 15.02 -10.70
C PHE A 123 -14.80 15.74 -10.20
N ASN A 124 -13.75 15.80 -11.02
CA ASN A 124 -12.49 16.46 -10.66
C ASN A 124 -12.68 17.94 -10.29
N LYS A 125 -13.57 18.66 -11.00
CA LYS A 125 -13.87 20.07 -10.69
C LYS A 125 -14.68 20.21 -9.40
N ILE A 126 -15.82 19.52 -9.31
CA ILE A 126 -16.76 19.67 -8.19
C ILE A 126 -16.13 19.17 -6.89
N SER A 127 -15.46 18.03 -6.92
CA SER A 127 -14.82 17.45 -5.73
C SER A 127 -13.72 18.33 -5.15
N ARG A 128 -12.90 18.98 -6.00
CA ARG A 128 -11.90 19.97 -5.52
C ARG A 128 -12.57 21.20 -4.92
N GLN A 129 -13.60 21.73 -5.57
CA GLN A 129 -14.35 22.87 -5.02
C GLN A 129 -14.97 22.54 -3.65
N HIS A 130 -15.53 21.34 -3.48
CA HIS A 130 -16.08 20.93 -2.19
C HIS A 130 -15.01 20.73 -1.11
N LEU A 131 -13.82 20.23 -1.48
CA LEU A 131 -12.69 20.13 -0.55
C LEU A 131 -12.17 21.52 -0.15
N GLU A 132 -11.94 22.41 -1.11
CA GLU A 132 -11.42 23.77 -0.88
C GLU A 132 -12.37 24.59 0.00
N ASN A 133 -13.68 24.47 -0.23
CA ASN A 133 -14.69 25.20 0.53
C ASN A 133 -15.10 24.49 1.83
N ASN A 134 -14.55 23.31 2.15
CA ASN A 134 -14.95 22.47 3.29
C ASN A 134 -16.47 22.19 3.34
N THR A 135 -17.10 21.99 2.19
CA THR A 135 -18.57 21.75 2.09
C THR A 135 -18.93 20.27 1.96
N LEU A 136 -17.95 19.37 2.03
CA LEU A 136 -18.18 17.95 1.90
C LEU A 136 -18.45 17.33 3.28
N ASP A 137 -19.65 16.76 3.45
CA ASP A 137 -20.03 16.09 4.69
C ASP A 137 -19.12 14.87 4.95
N GLU A 138 -18.63 14.75 6.18
CA GLU A 138 -17.79 13.63 6.60
C GLU A 138 -18.58 12.32 6.80
N ASN A 139 -19.91 12.41 6.89
CA ASN A 139 -20.80 11.29 7.20
C ASN A 139 -21.43 10.64 5.97
N ILE A 140 -21.34 11.27 4.80
CA ILE A 140 -21.91 10.70 3.57
C ILE A 140 -20.98 9.64 2.96
N SER A 141 -21.61 8.62 2.41
CA SER A 141 -20.96 7.58 1.60
C SER A 141 -20.56 8.11 0.22
N LEU A 142 -19.65 7.40 -0.43
CA LEU A 142 -19.27 7.68 -1.80
C LEU A 142 -20.47 7.52 -2.75
N ALA A 143 -21.38 6.57 -2.47
CA ALA A 143 -22.62 6.41 -3.23
C ALA A 143 -23.48 7.69 -3.21
N GLU A 144 -23.83 8.18 -2.02
CA GLU A 144 -24.64 9.39 -1.84
C GLU A 144 -23.98 10.60 -2.48
N TYR A 145 -22.64 10.71 -2.38
CA TYR A 145 -21.90 11.78 -3.04
C TYR A 145 -22.02 11.71 -4.57
N LEU A 146 -21.80 10.54 -5.17
CA LEU A 146 -21.87 10.36 -6.62
C LEU A 146 -23.28 10.59 -7.18
N GLU A 147 -24.31 10.25 -6.41
CA GLU A 147 -25.70 10.56 -6.73
C GLU A 147 -25.95 12.08 -6.70
N SER A 148 -25.46 12.77 -5.67
CA SER A 148 -25.62 14.22 -5.51
C SER A 148 -25.04 15.03 -6.68
N ILE A 149 -23.92 14.57 -7.25
CA ILE A 149 -23.29 15.21 -8.40
C ILE A 149 -23.79 14.65 -9.73
N ASN A 150 -24.72 13.69 -9.76
CA ASN A 150 -25.34 13.11 -10.96
C ASN A 150 -24.33 12.74 -12.07
N VAL A 151 -23.50 11.72 -11.79
CA VAL A 151 -22.53 11.12 -12.74
C VAL A 151 -23.01 9.75 -13.26
N GLY A 152 -22.60 9.38 -14.48
CA GLY A 152 -23.05 8.16 -15.15
C GLY A 152 -22.34 6.87 -14.70
N ASN A 153 -22.99 5.73 -14.91
CA ASN A 153 -22.46 4.40 -14.54
C ASN A 153 -21.12 4.06 -15.22
N CYS A 154 -20.90 4.48 -16.47
CA CYS A 154 -19.62 4.25 -17.16
C CYS A 154 -18.45 4.90 -16.40
N PHE A 155 -18.65 6.11 -15.84
CA PHE A 155 -17.67 6.78 -14.99
C PHE A 155 -17.50 6.10 -13.64
N LYS A 156 -18.60 5.71 -12.99
CA LYS A 156 -18.54 5.02 -11.70
C LYS A 156 -17.79 3.69 -11.85
N ASP A 157 -18.26 2.82 -12.73
CA ASP A 157 -17.83 1.42 -12.80
C ASP A 157 -16.48 1.25 -13.51
N TYR A 158 -16.19 2.03 -14.55
CA TYR A 158 -15.00 1.85 -15.40
C TYR A 158 -13.94 2.93 -15.24
N TYR A 159 -14.08 3.84 -14.28
CA TYR A 159 -13.04 4.79 -13.94
C TYR A 159 -12.88 4.90 -12.43
N LEU A 160 -13.88 5.44 -11.73
CA LEU A 160 -13.69 5.86 -10.33
C LEU A 160 -13.57 4.67 -9.37
N LEU A 161 -14.53 3.75 -9.42
CA LEU A 161 -14.55 2.58 -8.54
C LEU A 161 -13.50 1.57 -8.96
N ALA A 162 -13.24 1.40 -10.25
CA ALA A 162 -12.13 0.58 -10.75
C ALA A 162 -10.79 1.07 -10.19
N MET A 163 -10.51 2.38 -10.28
CA MET A 163 -9.28 2.97 -9.77
C MET A 163 -9.20 2.86 -8.23
N GLY A 164 -10.27 3.20 -7.51
CA GLY A 164 -10.33 3.05 -6.06
C GLY A 164 -10.16 1.60 -5.60
N ALA A 165 -10.83 0.67 -6.25
CA ALA A 165 -10.70 -0.76 -5.98
C ALA A 165 -9.25 -1.23 -6.12
N CYS A 166 -8.56 -0.82 -7.20
CA CYS A 166 -7.14 -1.12 -7.41
C CYS A 166 -6.23 -0.52 -6.33
N ILE A 167 -6.52 0.68 -5.82
CA ILE A 167 -5.74 1.35 -4.77
C ILE A 167 -5.86 0.62 -3.43
N TRP A 168 -7.09 0.26 -3.03
CA TRP A 168 -7.37 -0.30 -1.70
C TRP A 168 -7.68 -1.80 -1.71
N SER A 169 -7.42 -2.50 -2.81
CA SER A 169 -7.72 -3.92 -3.01
C SER A 169 -9.14 -4.33 -2.57
N THR A 170 -10.10 -3.43 -2.76
CA THR A 170 -11.46 -3.54 -2.22
C THR A 170 -12.45 -3.85 -3.37
N PRO A 171 -13.46 -4.72 -3.17
CA PRO A 171 -14.53 -4.94 -4.14
C PRO A 171 -15.19 -3.65 -4.62
N LEU A 172 -15.52 -3.58 -5.91
CA LEU A 172 -16.21 -2.42 -6.49
C LEU A 172 -17.51 -2.10 -5.75
N GLU A 173 -18.29 -3.10 -5.34
CA GLU A 173 -19.54 -2.89 -4.61
C GLU A 173 -19.32 -2.25 -3.24
N LYS A 174 -18.24 -2.63 -2.53
CA LYS A 174 -17.91 -2.05 -1.22
C LYS A 174 -17.30 -0.65 -1.31
N MET A 175 -16.77 -0.26 -2.46
CA MET A 175 -16.27 1.10 -2.67
C MET A 175 -17.35 2.16 -2.50
N TYR A 176 -18.63 1.81 -2.74
CA TYR A 176 -19.75 2.71 -2.53
C TYR A 176 -19.95 3.11 -1.06
N ASP A 177 -19.57 2.24 -0.12
CA ASP A 177 -19.70 2.47 1.32
C ASP A 177 -18.55 3.32 1.91
N PHE A 178 -17.54 3.65 1.10
CA PHE A 178 -16.40 4.45 1.56
C PHE A 178 -16.85 5.86 1.98
N PRO A 179 -16.30 6.43 3.06
CA PRO A 179 -16.53 7.84 3.39
C PRO A 179 -16.07 8.74 2.24
N ALA A 180 -16.98 9.54 1.69
CA ALA A 180 -16.69 10.36 0.51
C ALA A 180 -15.52 11.33 0.75
N LEU A 181 -15.46 11.94 1.94
CA LEU A 181 -14.40 12.88 2.31
C LEU A 181 -13.01 12.24 2.26
N SER A 182 -12.87 11.06 2.88
CA SER A 182 -11.60 10.34 2.91
C SER A 182 -11.16 9.92 1.51
N PHE A 183 -12.10 9.42 0.70
CA PHE A 183 -11.83 9.01 -0.68
C PHE A 183 -11.36 10.20 -1.54
N ILE A 184 -12.12 11.30 -1.52
CA ILE A 184 -11.86 12.47 -2.35
C ILE A 184 -10.56 13.16 -1.93
N ARG A 185 -10.31 13.30 -0.62
CA ARG A 185 -9.06 13.87 -0.10
C ARG A 185 -7.85 13.02 -0.50
N PHE A 186 -7.98 11.70 -0.49
CA PHE A 186 -6.92 10.83 -1.00
C PHE A 186 -6.64 11.08 -2.48
N PHE A 187 -7.69 11.14 -3.31
CA PHE A 187 -7.55 11.40 -4.74
C PHE A 187 -6.88 12.76 -5.01
N ASP A 188 -7.25 13.79 -4.25
CA ASP A 188 -6.66 15.13 -4.41
C ASP A 188 -5.17 15.13 -4.06
N ASN A 189 -4.82 14.61 -2.87
CA ASN A 189 -3.44 14.51 -2.41
C ASN A 189 -2.54 13.75 -3.40
N HIS A 190 -3.07 12.75 -4.10
CA HIS A 190 -2.30 11.94 -5.06
C HIS A 190 -2.36 12.47 -6.50
N GLY A 191 -2.94 13.66 -6.72
CA GLY A 191 -3.04 14.27 -8.05
C GLY A 191 -3.99 13.54 -8.99
N LEU A 192 -4.93 12.75 -8.46
CA LEU A 192 -5.92 11.99 -9.24
C LEU A 192 -7.16 12.82 -9.57
N LEU A 193 -7.33 14.00 -8.97
CA LEU A 193 -8.39 14.98 -9.32
C LEU A 193 -7.96 16.01 -10.38
N THR A 194 -6.88 15.76 -11.12
CA THR A 194 -6.39 16.67 -12.17
C THR A 194 -5.94 15.92 -13.43
N THR A 195 -6.08 16.57 -14.58
CA THR A 195 -5.63 16.08 -15.89
C THR A 195 -4.46 16.89 -16.45
N THR A 196 -4.05 17.98 -15.79
CA THR A 196 -3.08 18.96 -16.34
C THR A 196 -1.79 19.07 -15.53
N LYS A 197 -1.80 18.67 -14.25
CA LYS A 197 -0.62 18.70 -13.38
C LYS A 197 -0.58 17.45 -12.50
N PRO A 198 -0.37 16.26 -13.08
CA PRO A 198 -0.26 15.03 -12.29
C PRO A 198 0.95 15.12 -11.36
N VAL A 199 0.86 14.45 -10.21
CA VAL A 199 2.00 14.27 -9.31
C VAL A 199 3.03 13.37 -10.00
N GLN A 200 4.30 13.78 -10.02
CA GLN A 200 5.38 12.95 -10.53
C GLN A 200 5.67 11.81 -9.55
N TRP A 201 5.59 10.58 -10.05
CA TRP A 201 5.91 9.37 -9.28
C TRP A 201 7.35 8.95 -9.49
N TYR A 202 7.89 8.23 -8.52
CA TYR A 202 9.25 7.73 -8.49
C TYR A 202 9.26 6.29 -7.98
N THR A 203 10.31 5.56 -8.34
CA THR A 203 10.63 4.24 -7.80
C THR A 203 12.07 4.22 -7.30
N VAL A 204 12.44 3.21 -6.52
CA VAL A 204 13.82 2.99 -6.09
C VAL A 204 14.59 2.31 -7.21
N LYS A 205 15.68 2.92 -7.68
CA LYS A 205 16.52 2.32 -8.72
C LYS A 205 17.23 1.08 -8.15
N GLY A 206 17.04 -0.07 -8.78
CA GLY A 206 17.52 -1.36 -8.28
C GLY A 206 16.53 -2.08 -7.35
N GLY A 207 15.31 -1.55 -7.21
CA GLY A 207 14.23 -2.12 -6.42
C GLY A 207 14.21 -1.69 -4.96
N SER A 208 13.06 -1.86 -4.32
CA SER A 208 12.79 -1.52 -2.93
C SER A 208 13.79 -2.14 -1.94
N LYS A 209 14.38 -3.31 -2.24
CA LYS A 209 15.43 -3.92 -1.41
C LYS A 209 16.61 -2.99 -1.14
N VAL A 210 16.93 -2.06 -2.04
CA VAL A 210 18.10 -1.17 -1.91
C VAL A 210 18.03 -0.31 -0.66
N TYR A 211 16.86 0.24 -0.33
CA TYR A 211 16.73 1.03 0.90
C TYR A 211 16.70 0.13 2.14
N VAL A 212 16.11 -1.06 2.03
CA VAL A 212 16.10 -2.06 3.11
C VAL A 212 17.53 -2.44 3.48
N ASP A 213 18.36 -2.79 2.50
CA ASP A 213 19.77 -3.15 2.69
C ASP A 213 20.59 -2.02 3.33
N LYS A 214 20.32 -0.76 2.93
CA LYS A 214 20.93 0.42 3.53
C LYS A 214 20.54 0.58 5.01
N ILE A 215 19.27 0.39 5.36
CA ILE A 215 18.83 0.43 6.76
C ILE A 215 19.47 -0.71 7.54
N ILE A 216 19.42 -1.94 7.04
CA ILE A 216 19.98 -3.12 7.70
C ILE A 216 21.47 -2.95 7.97
N THR A 217 22.23 -2.44 7.00
CA THR A 217 23.66 -2.12 7.18
C THR A 217 23.85 -1.16 8.37
N GLN A 218 23.06 -0.10 8.45
CA GLN A 218 23.13 0.89 9.52
C GLN A 218 22.73 0.31 10.89
N LEU A 219 21.75 -0.59 10.93
CA LEU A 219 21.35 -1.29 12.16
C LEU A 219 22.45 -2.23 12.65
N LYS A 220 23.09 -2.98 11.74
CA LYS A 220 24.23 -3.85 12.07
C LYS A 220 25.41 -3.04 12.62
N SER A 221 25.74 -1.91 12.01
CA SER A 221 26.80 -1.01 12.50
C SER A 221 26.51 -0.47 13.91
N ALA A 222 25.24 -0.31 14.27
CA ALA A 222 24.80 0.10 15.61
C ALA A 222 24.61 -1.08 16.59
N ASN A 223 25.05 -2.29 16.24
CA ASN A 223 24.92 -3.51 17.05
C ASN A 223 23.48 -3.92 17.40
N VAL A 224 22.51 -3.57 16.54
CA VAL A 224 21.14 -4.09 16.66
C VAL A 224 21.16 -5.61 16.46
N LYS A 225 20.50 -6.34 17.36
CA LYS A 225 20.35 -7.80 17.28
C LYS A 225 19.19 -8.16 16.37
N PHE A 226 19.32 -9.27 15.66
CA PHE A 226 18.29 -9.82 14.79
C PHE A 226 17.88 -11.19 15.32
N ALA A 227 16.58 -11.40 15.45
CA ALA A 227 15.98 -12.62 15.99
C ALA A 227 14.95 -13.20 15.01
N PRO A 228 14.73 -14.53 15.03
CA PRO A 228 13.68 -15.15 14.22
C PRO A 228 12.29 -14.78 14.76
N GLN A 229 11.24 -15.39 14.21
CA GLN A 229 9.85 -15.14 14.60
C GLN A 229 9.66 -15.14 16.13
N ALA A 230 9.07 -14.06 16.66
CA ALA A 230 8.46 -14.07 17.99
C ALA A 230 7.17 -14.91 17.95
N THR A 231 6.97 -15.75 18.96
CA THR A 231 5.82 -16.66 19.05
C THR A 231 4.89 -16.31 20.22
N ASN A 232 5.40 -15.63 21.24
CA ASN A 232 4.62 -15.20 22.38
C ASN A 232 5.21 -13.94 23.03
N VAL A 233 4.34 -13.05 23.52
CA VAL A 233 4.69 -11.84 24.27
C VAL A 233 3.87 -11.82 25.56
N THR A 234 4.57 -11.82 26.70
CA THR A 234 3.95 -11.74 28.03
C THR A 234 4.45 -10.49 28.74
N ARG A 235 3.51 -9.62 29.17
CA ARG A 235 3.84 -8.41 29.92
C ARG A 235 3.73 -8.68 31.42
N THR A 236 4.76 -8.30 32.15
CA THR A 236 4.84 -8.36 33.62
C THR A 236 5.38 -7.01 34.12
N HIS A 237 6.32 -6.98 35.08
CA HIS A 237 7.14 -5.79 35.34
C HIS A 237 8.06 -5.45 34.16
N LYS A 238 8.38 -6.46 33.33
CA LYS A 238 9.12 -6.37 32.07
C LYS A 238 8.36 -7.14 30.99
N THR A 239 8.76 -7.01 29.74
CA THR A 239 8.17 -7.79 28.64
C THR A 239 9.04 -9.00 28.33
N LEU A 240 8.47 -10.20 28.44
CA LEU A 240 9.11 -11.44 28.02
C LEU A 240 8.67 -11.77 26.60
N ILE A 241 9.62 -12.06 25.72
CA ILE A 241 9.35 -12.48 24.34
C ILE A 241 10.02 -13.83 24.11
N THR A 242 9.22 -14.79 23.67
CA THR A 242 9.68 -16.12 23.27
C THR A 242 9.77 -16.18 21.75
N ASP A 243 10.88 -16.69 21.21
CA ASP A 243 11.06 -16.92 19.78
C ASP A 243 10.67 -18.35 19.35
N ILE A 244 10.70 -18.62 18.04
CA ILE A 244 10.38 -19.94 17.48
C ILE A 244 11.33 -21.07 17.92
N ASN A 245 12.50 -20.72 18.45
CA ASN A 245 13.47 -21.68 18.99
C ASN A 245 13.30 -21.87 20.50
N ASN A 246 12.22 -21.33 21.09
CA ASN A 246 11.93 -21.31 22.52
C ASN A 246 12.93 -20.51 23.37
N ASN A 247 13.72 -19.60 22.77
CA ASN A 247 14.53 -18.67 23.53
C ASN A 247 13.62 -17.57 24.07
N THR A 248 13.69 -17.32 25.38
CA THR A 248 12.93 -16.23 26.03
C THR A 248 13.87 -15.14 26.51
N ILE A 249 13.61 -13.90 26.10
CA ILE A 249 14.42 -12.73 26.46
C ILE A 249 13.51 -11.67 27.10
N GLU A 250 14.06 -11.00 28.11
CA GLU A 250 13.41 -9.90 28.81
C GLU A 250 13.77 -8.53 28.21
N TYR A 251 12.75 -7.69 28.04
CA TYR A 251 12.82 -6.34 27.47
C TYR A 251 12.16 -5.30 28.37
N ASP A 252 12.67 -4.08 28.31
CA ASP A 252 12.06 -2.92 28.99
C ASP A 252 10.81 -2.44 28.25
N LYS A 253 10.82 -2.51 26.91
CA LYS A 253 9.72 -2.08 26.04
C LYS A 253 9.56 -3.03 24.85
N VAL A 254 8.34 -3.12 24.34
CA VAL A 254 8.02 -3.84 23.11
C VAL A 254 7.32 -2.92 22.12
N ILE A 255 7.71 -3.01 20.85
CA ILE A 255 7.12 -2.29 19.74
C ILE A 255 6.62 -3.30 18.72
N PHE A 256 5.31 -3.40 18.58
CA PHE A 256 4.68 -4.20 17.54
C PHE A 256 4.68 -3.42 16.23
N ALA A 257 5.50 -3.85 15.28
CA ALA A 257 5.61 -3.33 13.92
C ALA A 257 5.10 -4.35 12.87
N CYS A 258 4.39 -5.37 13.33
CA CYS A 258 3.74 -6.43 12.54
C CYS A 258 2.28 -6.07 12.25
N HIS A 259 1.52 -6.95 11.58
CA HIS A 259 0.10 -6.69 11.36
C HIS A 259 -0.67 -6.71 12.67
N SER A 260 -1.72 -5.89 12.77
CA SER A 260 -2.49 -5.72 14.00
C SER A 260 -3.17 -7.03 14.45
N ASN A 261 -3.67 -7.87 13.54
CA ASN A 261 -4.19 -9.19 13.91
C ASN A 261 -3.13 -10.10 14.54
N GLU A 262 -1.89 -10.07 14.05
CA GLU A 262 -0.77 -10.84 14.61
C GLU A 262 -0.42 -10.38 16.03
N VAL A 263 -0.68 -9.11 16.37
CA VAL A 263 -0.48 -8.62 17.75
C VAL A 263 -1.35 -9.39 18.74
N LEU A 264 -2.63 -9.66 18.41
CA LEU A 264 -3.51 -10.39 19.31
C LEU A 264 -3.18 -11.89 19.41
N GLU A 265 -2.52 -12.43 18.39
CA GLU A 265 -2.00 -13.81 18.43
C GLU A 265 -0.76 -13.91 19.34
N LEU A 266 0.05 -12.85 19.38
CA LEU A 266 1.27 -12.78 20.18
C LEU A 266 1.02 -12.34 21.63
N LEU A 267 0.08 -11.42 21.85
CA LEU A 267 -0.13 -10.73 23.13
C LEU A 267 -1.28 -11.37 23.91
N GLY A 268 -0.95 -12.31 24.78
CA GLY A 268 -1.95 -13.10 25.52
C GLY A 268 -2.78 -12.30 26.55
N ASP A 269 -2.27 -11.14 27.00
CA ASP A 269 -2.87 -10.32 28.05
C ASP A 269 -3.45 -8.99 27.53
N ALA A 270 -3.78 -8.90 26.24
CA ALA A 270 -4.36 -7.69 25.66
C ALA A 270 -5.62 -7.24 26.44
N ASP A 271 -5.68 -5.97 26.83
CA ASP A 271 -6.80 -5.40 27.56
C ASP A 271 -8.03 -5.14 26.66
N SER A 272 -9.10 -4.58 27.22
CA SER A 272 -10.34 -4.33 26.46
C SER A 272 -10.18 -3.28 25.36
N ASP A 273 -9.38 -2.24 25.58
CA ASP A 273 -9.18 -1.17 24.62
C ASP A 273 -8.23 -1.63 23.51
N GLU A 274 -7.16 -2.34 23.86
CA GLU A 274 -6.25 -3.00 22.91
C GLU A 274 -7.02 -3.97 22.01
N LYS A 275 -7.79 -4.90 22.59
CA LYS A 275 -8.61 -5.84 21.80
C LYS A 275 -9.58 -5.10 20.88
N LYS A 276 -10.25 -4.07 21.37
CA LYS A 276 -11.23 -3.30 20.58
C LYS A 276 -10.58 -2.60 19.39
N LEU A 277 -9.46 -1.91 19.60
CA LEU A 277 -8.80 -1.11 18.55
C LEU A 277 -8.06 -2.00 17.55
N ILE A 278 -7.34 -3.00 18.03
CA ILE A 278 -6.52 -3.89 17.21
C ILE A 278 -7.39 -4.78 16.32
N SER A 279 -8.47 -5.38 16.86
CA SER A 279 -9.37 -6.24 16.08
C SER A 279 -10.27 -5.48 15.09
N ALA A 280 -10.36 -4.16 15.20
CA ALA A 280 -11.13 -3.35 14.25
C ALA A 280 -10.47 -3.29 12.86
N ILE A 281 -9.16 -3.51 12.79
CA ILE A 281 -8.42 -3.58 11.54
C ILE A 281 -8.45 -5.02 11.03
N LYS A 282 -9.24 -5.26 9.98
CA LYS A 282 -9.30 -6.56 9.32
C LYS A 282 -8.27 -6.67 8.22
N TYR A 283 -7.96 -7.90 7.83
CA TYR A 283 -7.05 -8.20 6.74
C TYR A 283 -7.72 -9.10 5.71
N GLN A 284 -7.29 -8.94 4.46
CA GLN A 284 -7.74 -9.75 3.33
C GLN A 284 -6.51 -10.28 2.59
N PRO A 285 -6.43 -11.59 2.31
CA PRO A 285 -5.34 -12.15 1.53
C PRO A 285 -5.48 -11.72 0.07
N ASN A 286 -4.38 -11.26 -0.52
CA ASN A 286 -4.26 -10.93 -1.93
C ASN A 286 -3.16 -11.76 -2.56
N SER A 287 -3.51 -12.53 -3.59
CA SER A 287 -2.56 -13.29 -4.39
C SER A 287 -1.82 -12.34 -5.33
N VAL A 288 -0.50 -12.40 -5.34
CA VAL A 288 0.36 -11.59 -6.20
C VAL A 288 1.29 -12.51 -6.98
N ILE A 289 1.23 -12.39 -8.31
CA ILE A 289 1.95 -13.26 -9.23
C ILE A 289 2.86 -12.42 -10.11
N LEU A 290 4.17 -12.68 -10.06
CA LEU A 290 5.13 -12.18 -11.04
C LEU A 290 5.19 -13.15 -12.22
N HIS A 291 4.96 -12.67 -13.44
CA HIS A 291 4.92 -13.47 -14.66
C HIS A 291 5.33 -12.67 -15.91
N THR A 292 5.50 -13.37 -17.03
CA THR A 292 5.74 -12.77 -18.37
C THR A 292 4.56 -12.95 -19.33
N ASP A 293 3.43 -13.47 -18.83
CA ASP A 293 2.24 -13.71 -19.65
C ASP A 293 1.49 -12.43 -20.05
N ALA A 294 1.77 -11.93 -21.25
CA ALA A 294 1.09 -10.77 -21.83
C ALA A 294 -0.42 -11.00 -22.11
N SER A 295 -0.93 -12.23 -21.97
CA SER A 295 -2.36 -12.51 -22.06
C SER A 295 -3.15 -11.88 -20.90
N ILE A 296 -2.48 -11.61 -19.77
CA ILE A 296 -3.05 -10.99 -18.55
C ILE A 296 -2.88 -9.47 -18.58
N MET A 297 -3.03 -8.88 -19.77
CA MET A 297 -2.98 -7.44 -20.02
C MET A 297 -4.11 -7.06 -20.99
N PRO A 298 -4.44 -5.77 -21.16
CA PRO A 298 -5.38 -5.36 -22.20
C PRO A 298 -4.99 -5.93 -23.57
N LYS A 299 -5.98 -6.37 -24.36
CA LYS A 299 -5.76 -6.98 -25.68
C LYS A 299 -5.05 -6.02 -26.63
N ARG A 300 -5.35 -4.73 -26.51
CA ARG A 300 -4.72 -3.68 -27.31
C ARG A 300 -3.51 -3.15 -26.55
N LYS A 301 -2.30 -3.38 -27.07
CA LYS A 301 -1.05 -2.85 -26.47
C LYS A 301 -1.07 -1.32 -26.30
N ALA A 302 -1.81 -0.60 -27.14
CA ALA A 302 -2.00 0.85 -26.97
C ALA A 302 -2.74 1.25 -25.68
N ALA A 303 -3.55 0.35 -25.10
CA ALA A 303 -4.24 0.55 -23.83
C ALA A 303 -3.39 0.16 -22.61
N TRP A 304 -2.23 -0.49 -22.82
CA TRP A 304 -1.34 -0.85 -21.71
C TRP A 304 -0.92 0.40 -20.96
N SER A 305 -1.04 0.30 -19.65
CA SER A 305 -0.70 1.33 -18.70
C SER A 305 0.13 0.72 -17.57
N SER A 306 0.65 1.54 -16.66
CA SER A 306 1.43 1.04 -15.52
C SER A 306 0.64 0.10 -14.62
N TRP A 307 -0.64 0.36 -14.44
CA TRP A 307 -1.56 -0.46 -13.66
C TRP A 307 -2.88 -0.59 -14.42
N ASN A 308 -3.32 -1.83 -14.65
CA ASN A 308 -4.41 -2.17 -15.54
C ASN A 308 -5.48 -2.92 -14.75
N TYR A 309 -6.65 -2.31 -14.62
CA TYR A 309 -7.82 -2.97 -14.10
C TYR A 309 -8.40 -3.94 -15.14
N LEU A 310 -8.60 -5.19 -14.74
CA LEU A 310 -9.05 -6.27 -15.62
C LEU A 310 -10.33 -6.90 -15.07
N SER A 311 -11.35 -7.00 -15.91
CA SER A 311 -12.58 -7.73 -15.60
C SER A 311 -13.07 -8.52 -16.81
N ALA A 312 -13.29 -9.83 -16.64
CA ALA A 312 -13.89 -10.69 -17.65
C ALA A 312 -15.39 -10.43 -17.84
N GLU A 313 -16.02 -9.71 -16.90
CA GLU A 313 -17.44 -9.37 -16.92
C GLU A 313 -17.68 -7.87 -17.12
N THR A 314 -18.91 -7.49 -17.46
CA THR A 314 -19.28 -6.06 -17.54
C THR A 314 -19.47 -5.41 -16.17
N LYS A 315 -19.81 -6.22 -15.17
CA LYS A 315 -19.89 -5.83 -13.76
C LYS A 315 -19.00 -6.82 -13.00
N ASP A 316 -17.97 -6.30 -12.36
CA ASP A 316 -17.10 -7.10 -11.53
C ASP A 316 -17.80 -7.36 -10.19
N LYS A 317 -18.08 -8.64 -9.91
CA LYS A 317 -18.76 -9.10 -8.70
C LYS A 317 -17.82 -9.87 -7.76
N ARG A 318 -16.51 -9.82 -8.04
CA ARG A 318 -15.54 -10.57 -7.24
C ARG A 318 -15.34 -9.90 -5.89
N ASP A 319 -14.98 -10.73 -4.92
CA ASP A 319 -14.59 -10.30 -3.58
C ASP A 319 -13.22 -9.61 -3.54
N VAL A 320 -12.49 -9.64 -4.66
CA VAL A 320 -11.18 -8.99 -4.82
C VAL A 320 -11.03 -8.45 -6.24
N VAL A 321 -10.40 -7.28 -6.36
CA VAL A 321 -10.11 -6.65 -7.65
C VAL A 321 -8.96 -7.36 -8.37
N SER A 322 -9.04 -7.53 -9.68
CA SER A 322 -7.87 -7.93 -10.48
C SER A 322 -7.17 -6.73 -11.08
N LEU A 323 -5.86 -6.69 -10.87
CA LEU A 323 -4.99 -5.61 -11.26
C LEU A 323 -3.68 -6.17 -11.81
N SER A 324 -3.29 -5.79 -13.02
CA SER A 324 -1.98 -6.15 -13.57
C SER A 324 -1.09 -4.93 -13.74
N TYR A 325 0.09 -4.97 -13.13
CA TYR A 325 1.12 -3.96 -13.23
C TYR A 325 2.08 -4.28 -14.37
N TRP A 326 2.37 -3.32 -15.25
CA TRP A 326 3.43 -3.44 -16.24
C TRP A 326 4.73 -2.87 -15.67
N MET A 327 5.60 -3.75 -15.19
CA MET A 327 6.76 -3.37 -14.38
C MET A 327 7.80 -2.58 -15.17
N ASN A 328 7.95 -2.85 -16.47
CA ASN A 328 8.88 -2.12 -17.33
C ASN A 328 8.49 -0.64 -17.53
N ASN A 329 7.22 -0.28 -17.29
CA ASN A 329 6.77 1.11 -17.34
C ASN A 329 6.82 1.79 -15.96
N LEU A 330 6.77 1.01 -14.88
CA LEU A 330 6.88 1.47 -13.50
C LEU A 330 8.34 1.62 -13.04
N GLN A 331 9.22 0.76 -13.53
CA GLN A 331 10.61 0.69 -13.12
C GLN A 331 11.53 0.77 -14.35
N PRO A 332 12.70 1.41 -14.25
CA PRO A 332 13.69 1.45 -15.31
C PRO A 332 14.45 0.11 -15.39
N LEU A 333 13.73 -0.96 -15.73
CA LEU A 333 14.28 -2.31 -15.85
C LEU A 333 15.13 -2.39 -17.13
N ASP A 334 16.38 -2.84 -17.00
CA ASP A 334 17.32 -3.01 -18.12
C ASP A 334 17.08 -4.35 -18.82
N THR A 335 15.97 -4.45 -19.55
CA THR A 335 15.53 -5.70 -20.19
C THR A 335 14.51 -5.44 -21.31
N ASN A 336 14.49 -6.33 -22.30
CA ASN A 336 13.46 -6.36 -23.34
C ASN A 336 12.30 -7.32 -23.01
N ILE A 337 12.37 -8.04 -21.89
CA ILE A 337 11.31 -8.93 -21.43
C ILE A 337 10.27 -8.08 -20.70
N ASP A 338 9.00 -8.18 -21.12
CA ASP A 338 7.89 -7.58 -20.40
C ASP A 338 7.60 -8.40 -19.12
N TYR A 339 7.77 -7.78 -17.97
CA TYR A 339 7.44 -8.33 -16.66
C TYR A 339 6.13 -7.73 -16.13
N PHE A 340 5.28 -8.60 -15.60
CA PHE A 340 3.98 -8.22 -15.05
C PHE A 340 3.84 -8.71 -13.62
N VAL A 341 3.29 -7.87 -12.75
CA VAL A 341 2.86 -8.27 -11.42
C VAL A 341 1.34 -8.18 -11.39
N THR A 342 0.67 -9.33 -11.30
CA THR A 342 -0.80 -9.38 -11.26
C THR A 342 -1.28 -9.72 -9.87
N VAL A 343 -2.15 -8.86 -9.34
CA VAL A 343 -2.86 -9.03 -8.08
C VAL A 343 -4.23 -9.63 -8.37
N ASN A 344 -4.56 -10.71 -7.65
CA ASN A 344 -5.82 -11.46 -7.72
C ASN A 344 -6.30 -11.67 -9.17
N PRO A 345 -5.52 -12.39 -10.00
CA PRO A 345 -5.82 -12.55 -11.42
C PRO A 345 -7.21 -13.12 -11.64
N ASP A 346 -7.99 -12.49 -12.53
CA ASP A 346 -9.28 -13.03 -12.98
C ASP A 346 -9.13 -14.37 -13.71
N GLN A 347 -8.06 -14.44 -14.51
CA GLN A 347 -7.62 -15.61 -15.22
C GLN A 347 -6.18 -15.86 -14.79
N LYS A 348 -5.88 -17.06 -14.28
CA LYS A 348 -4.51 -17.38 -13.90
C LYS A 348 -3.58 -17.25 -15.11
N PRO A 349 -2.40 -16.62 -14.96
CA PRO A 349 -1.38 -16.62 -15.99
C PRO A 349 -1.01 -18.05 -16.41
N ASP A 350 -0.54 -18.21 -17.64
CA ASP A 350 0.06 -19.47 -18.11
C ASP A 350 1.11 -19.98 -17.09
N PRO A 351 0.96 -21.19 -16.52
CA PRO A 351 1.88 -21.74 -15.53
C PRO A 351 3.35 -21.75 -15.97
N GLN A 352 3.63 -21.88 -17.28
CA GLN A 352 5.00 -21.87 -17.80
C GLN A 352 5.64 -20.47 -17.80
N LYS A 353 4.83 -19.42 -17.63
CA LYS A 353 5.26 -18.02 -17.62
C LYS A 353 5.21 -17.40 -16.21
N ILE A 354 4.77 -18.17 -15.21
CA ILE A 354 4.81 -17.77 -13.81
C ILE A 354 6.25 -17.86 -13.30
N ILE A 355 6.74 -16.78 -12.70
CA ILE A 355 8.07 -16.69 -12.11
C ILE A 355 7.99 -16.85 -10.59
N ASN A 356 7.01 -16.19 -9.96
CA ASN A 356 6.81 -16.26 -8.52
C ASN A 356 5.35 -16.00 -8.15
N GLU A 357 4.87 -16.71 -7.14
CA GLU A 357 3.60 -16.47 -6.46
C GLU A 357 3.86 -16.11 -5.00
N HIS A 358 3.12 -15.14 -4.48
CA HIS A 358 3.16 -14.73 -3.09
C HIS A 358 1.77 -14.29 -2.63
N THR A 359 1.45 -14.46 -1.35
CA THR A 359 0.21 -13.94 -0.77
C THR A 359 0.56 -12.85 0.23
N PHE A 360 0.00 -11.66 0.03
CA PHE A 360 0.10 -10.55 0.98
C PHE A 360 -1.23 -10.36 1.69
N ASP A 361 -1.19 -10.01 2.97
CA ASP A 361 -2.38 -9.59 3.70
C ASP A 361 -2.52 -8.08 3.65
N HIS A 362 -3.62 -7.61 3.07
CA HIS A 362 -3.91 -6.18 2.95
C HIS A 362 -4.93 -5.73 4.01
N PRO A 363 -4.68 -4.63 4.74
CA PRO A 363 -5.63 -4.09 5.70
C PRO A 363 -6.90 -3.59 5.02
N VAL A 364 -8.05 -3.79 5.65
CA VAL A 364 -9.35 -3.32 5.17
C VAL A 364 -9.73 -2.04 5.92
N PHE A 365 -9.85 -0.93 5.19
CA PHE A 365 -10.14 0.40 5.74
C PHE A 365 -11.63 0.73 5.74
N ASP A 366 -12.44 -0.12 6.39
CA ASP A 366 -13.86 0.16 6.58
C ASP A 366 -14.10 1.27 7.63
N LYS A 367 -15.37 1.64 7.85
CA LYS A 367 -15.74 2.67 8.83
C LYS A 367 -15.22 2.35 10.24
N LYS A 368 -15.20 1.09 10.66
CA LYS A 368 -14.72 0.69 12.00
C LYS A 368 -13.20 0.86 12.09
N ALA A 369 -12.47 0.44 11.06
CA ALA A 369 -11.02 0.62 11.00
C ALA A 369 -10.63 2.11 11.06
N ILE A 370 -11.26 2.95 10.24
CA ILE A 370 -11.00 4.41 10.22
C ILE A 370 -11.33 5.06 11.57
N GLN A 371 -12.39 4.62 12.25
CA GLN A 371 -12.72 5.09 13.60
C GLN A 371 -11.67 4.66 14.62
N ALA A 372 -11.25 3.40 14.60
CA ALA A 372 -10.24 2.87 15.51
C ALA A 372 -8.90 3.60 15.37
N GLN A 373 -8.47 3.94 14.14
CA GLN A 373 -7.25 4.71 13.87
C GLN A 373 -7.18 6.03 14.66
N LYS A 374 -8.31 6.71 14.88
CA LYS A 374 -8.37 7.98 15.65
C LYS A 374 -8.07 7.78 17.14
N ASP A 375 -8.30 6.57 17.64
CA ASP A 375 -8.21 6.23 19.06
C ASP A 375 -6.92 5.46 19.42
N PHE A 376 -6.11 5.04 18.44
CA PHE A 376 -4.88 4.27 18.68
C PHE A 376 -3.88 4.98 19.59
N ASP A 377 -3.88 6.32 19.64
CA ASP A 377 -3.01 7.07 20.55
C ASP A 377 -3.29 6.79 22.04
N LYS A 378 -4.49 6.32 22.39
CA LYS A 378 -4.90 6.00 23.77
C LYS A 378 -4.15 4.81 24.36
N ILE A 379 -3.71 3.87 23.51
CA ILE A 379 -3.02 2.65 23.96
C ILE A 379 -1.48 2.75 23.84
N GLN A 380 -0.95 3.81 23.24
CA GLN A 380 0.49 3.96 23.02
C GLN A 380 1.24 4.22 24.33
N GLY A 381 2.18 3.33 24.67
CA GLY A 381 3.04 3.43 25.85
C GLY A 381 2.46 2.81 27.11
N LEU A 382 1.20 2.38 27.10
CA LEU A 382 0.62 1.60 28.19
C LEU A 382 1.37 0.28 28.32
N ASN A 383 1.67 -0.13 29.56
CA ASN A 383 2.46 -1.33 29.85
C ASN A 383 3.79 -1.41 29.06
N ASN A 384 4.43 -0.26 28.80
CA ASN A 384 5.64 -0.17 27.97
C ASN A 384 5.50 -0.80 26.56
N THR A 385 4.28 -0.80 26.02
CA THR A 385 3.91 -1.40 24.74
C THR A 385 3.57 -0.30 23.73
N TYR A 386 4.06 -0.45 22.50
CA TYR A 386 3.83 0.49 21.41
C TYR A 386 3.43 -0.24 20.14
N TYR A 387 2.68 0.44 19.29
CA TYR A 387 2.16 -0.11 18.04
C TYR A 387 2.49 0.80 16.88
N CYS A 388 3.09 0.27 15.82
CA CYS A 388 3.29 0.99 14.58
C CYS A 388 3.02 0.08 13.38
N GLY A 389 2.63 0.67 12.26
CA GLY A 389 2.21 -0.07 11.08
C GLY A 389 1.45 0.80 10.11
N ALA A 390 1.51 0.44 8.82
CA ALA A 390 0.79 1.16 7.77
C ALA A 390 -0.73 1.14 7.95
N TYR A 391 -1.26 0.17 8.70
CA TYR A 391 -2.68 0.04 9.04
C TYR A 391 -3.22 1.18 9.91
N LEU A 392 -2.36 2.05 10.45
CA LEU A 392 -2.77 3.21 11.24
C LEU A 392 -3.22 4.41 10.39
N ARG A 393 -3.18 4.30 9.05
CA ARG A 393 -3.69 5.33 8.14
C ARG A 393 -4.20 4.75 6.81
N TYR A 394 -3.57 5.02 5.66
CA TYR A 394 -4.09 4.59 4.34
C TYR A 394 -3.47 3.28 3.84
N GLY A 395 -2.56 2.65 4.60
CA GLY A 395 -1.91 1.40 4.20
C GLY A 395 -0.66 1.56 3.35
N PHE A 396 -0.17 2.78 3.15
CA PHE A 396 0.99 3.05 2.30
C PHE A 396 2.30 3.00 3.09
N HIS A 397 3.43 2.96 2.37
CA HIS A 397 4.76 2.98 2.99
C HIS A 397 5.02 4.24 3.82
N GLU A 398 4.51 5.41 3.38
CA GLU A 398 4.58 6.64 4.18
C GLU A 398 3.87 6.48 5.52
N ASP A 399 2.72 5.81 5.54
CA ASP A 399 1.95 5.61 6.77
C ASP A 399 2.70 4.71 7.75
N GLY A 400 3.38 3.69 7.23
CA GLY A 400 4.25 2.84 8.01
C GLY A 400 5.40 3.60 8.66
N ILE A 401 6.15 4.41 7.90
CA ILE A 401 7.23 5.23 8.47
C ILE A 401 6.69 6.31 9.41
N LEU A 402 5.59 7.00 9.07
CA LEU A 402 4.96 8.01 9.92
C LEU A 402 4.57 7.41 11.29
N SER A 403 4.00 6.21 11.30
CA SER A 403 3.65 5.55 12.56
C SER A 403 4.87 5.25 13.43
N ALA A 404 5.99 4.86 12.82
CA ALA A 404 7.26 4.67 13.53
C ALA A 404 7.81 6.00 14.07
N VAL A 405 7.74 7.08 13.30
CA VAL A 405 8.12 8.43 13.75
C VAL A 405 7.28 8.87 14.95
N ASN A 406 5.97 8.61 14.94
CA ASN A 406 5.09 8.95 16.05
C ASN A 406 5.47 8.20 17.34
N VAL A 407 5.80 6.90 17.23
CA VAL A 407 6.31 6.12 18.37
C VAL A 407 7.66 6.64 18.85
N ALA A 408 8.59 6.93 17.95
CA ALA A 408 9.88 7.52 18.30
C ALA A 408 9.73 8.85 19.06
N ASN A 409 8.83 9.72 18.61
CA ASN A 409 8.53 10.99 19.27
C ASN A 409 8.01 10.79 20.70
N LYS A 410 7.13 9.80 20.94
CA LYS A 410 6.68 9.44 22.30
C LYS A 410 7.81 8.94 23.20
N LEU A 411 8.83 8.31 22.61
CA LEU A 411 10.07 7.89 23.28
C LEU A 411 11.12 9.03 23.38
N GLY A 412 10.76 10.25 22.98
CA GLY A 412 11.61 11.43 23.05
C GLY A 412 12.71 11.48 21.99
N ILE A 413 12.53 10.79 20.86
CA ILE A 413 13.47 10.77 19.74
C ILE A 413 12.83 11.45 18.52
N LYS A 414 13.57 12.38 17.93
CA LYS A 414 13.17 13.09 16.71
C LYS A 414 13.80 12.45 15.48
N THR A 415 13.19 12.65 14.31
CA THR A 415 13.77 12.19 13.05
C THR A 415 15.05 12.97 12.70
N PRO A 416 16.09 12.30 12.20
CA PRO A 416 17.32 12.97 11.74
C PRO A 416 17.21 13.53 10.31
N TRP A 417 16.02 13.48 9.71
CA TRP A 417 15.74 13.86 8.32
C TRP A 417 14.61 14.87 8.18
#